data_AF-A0A316VZS2-F1
#
_entry.id   AF-A0A316VZS2-F1
#
_cell.length_a   1.000
_cell.length_b   1.000
_cell.length_c   1.000
_cell.angle_alpha   90.00
_cell.angle_beta   90.00
_cell.angle_gamma   90.00
#
_symmetry.space_group_name_H-M   'P 1'
#
loop_
_entity.id
_entity.type
_entity.pdbx_description
1 polymer ?
#
loop_
_entity_poly.entity_id
_entity_poly.type
_entity_poly.pdbx_seq_one_letter_code
_entity_poly.pdbx_strand_id
1 'polypeptide(L)' 'AAEPEKQMDDGEKHIYDLLTNRFKPEAIRVQDVSGGCGSFYAITIASREFAGKPTVQAHRLVNETLKEVISGIHGLQV' A
#
# COMPACT_ATOMS: atom_id res chain seq x y z
N ALA A 1 -25.49 -2.33 -10.74
CA ALA A 1 -24.35 -2.32 -11.66
C ALA A 1 -23.17 -2.90 -10.89
N ALA A 2 -22.61 -4.03 -11.34
CA ALA A 2 -21.41 -4.58 -10.72
C ALA A 2 -20.26 -3.63 -11.03
N GLU A 3 -19.60 -3.12 -10.00
CA GLU A 3 -18.42 -2.27 -10.13
C GLU A 3 -17.35 -3.08 -10.88
N PRO A 4 -16.71 -2.51 -11.92
CA PRO A 4 -15.77 -3.26 -12.73
C PRO A 4 -14.61 -3.71 -11.84
N GLU A 5 -14.32 -5.00 -11.89
CA GLU A 5 -13.20 -5.66 -11.24
C GLU A 5 -11.90 -5.04 -11.79
N LYS A 6 -11.46 -3.91 -11.21
CA LYS A 6 -10.21 -3.26 -11.58
C LYS A 6 -9.09 -4.29 -11.35
N GLN A 7 -8.53 -4.78 -12.44
CA GLN A 7 -7.43 -5.72 -12.42
C GLN A 7 -6.22 -5.02 -11.79
N MET A 8 -5.75 -5.54 -10.67
CA MET A 8 -4.63 -4.98 -9.91
C MET A 8 -3.36 -5.02 -10.78
N ASP A 9 -2.75 -3.85 -10.98
CA ASP A 9 -1.51 -3.65 -11.73
C ASP A 9 -0.34 -4.37 -11.05
N ASP A 10 0.73 -4.61 -11.80
CA ASP A 10 1.91 -5.33 -11.30
C ASP A 10 2.51 -4.60 -10.07
N GLY A 11 2.51 -3.26 -10.09
CA GLY A 11 2.94 -2.45 -8.95
C GLY A 11 2.03 -2.60 -7.73
N GLU A 12 0.71 -2.59 -7.93
CA GLU A 12 -0.27 -2.77 -6.85
C GLU A 12 -0.16 -4.16 -6.21
N LYS A 13 0.03 -5.20 -7.02
CA LYS A 13 0.28 -6.58 -6.58
C LYS A 13 1.56 -6.70 -5.76
N HIS A 14 2.63 -6.07 -6.21
CA HIS A 14 3.92 -6.11 -5.53
C HIS A 14 3.83 -5.44 -4.15
N ILE A 15 3.21 -4.26 -4.07
CA ILE A 15 2.97 -3.53 -2.81
C ILE A 15 2.07 -4.34 -1.89
N TYR A 16 0.99 -4.91 -2.42
CA TYR A 16 0.06 -5.74 -1.65
C TYR A 16 0.76 -6.93 -1.00
N ASP A 17 1.58 -7.66 -1.75
CA ASP A 17 2.25 -8.86 -1.25
C ASP A 17 3.25 -8.52 -0.12
N LEU A 18 4.07 -7.48 -0.31
CA LEU A 18 5.03 -7.03 0.69
C LEU A 18 4.36 -6.60 2.00
N LEU A 19 3.33 -5.77 1.91
CA LEU A 19 2.61 -5.30 3.09
C LEU A 19 1.85 -6.42 3.77
N THR A 20 1.28 -7.35 2.99
CA THR A 20 0.58 -8.53 3.52
C THR A 20 1.56 -9.44 4.27
N ASN A 21 2.72 -9.69 3.69
CA ASN A 21 3.74 -10.55 4.29
C ASN A 21 4.37 -9.91 5.54
N ARG A 22 4.57 -8.58 5.52
CA ARG A 22 5.17 -7.83 6.62
C ARG A 22 4.22 -7.66 7.81
N PHE A 23 3.03 -7.12 7.56
CA PHE A 23 2.12 -6.65 8.61
C PHE A 23 0.95 -7.59 8.89
N LYS A 24 0.77 -8.65 8.08
CA LYS A 24 -0.35 -9.60 8.15
C LYS A 24 -1.68 -8.93 8.49
N PRO A 25 -2.09 -7.93 7.68
CA PRO A 25 -3.26 -7.13 7.96
C PRO A 25 -4.54 -7.95 7.88
N GLU A 26 -5.54 -7.57 8.68
CA GLU A 26 -6.89 -8.12 8.60
C GLU A 26 -7.62 -7.57 7.35
N ALA A 27 -7.27 -6.35 6.92
CA ALA A 27 -7.73 -5.79 5.65
C ALA A 27 -6.64 -4.91 5.02
N ILE A 28 -6.46 -5.04 3.71
CA ILE A 28 -5.53 -4.24 2.92
C ILE A 28 -6.16 -3.88 1.57
N ARG A 29 -5.96 -2.64 1.16
CA ARG A 29 -6.37 -2.11 -0.14
C ARG A 29 -5.22 -1.29 -0.71
N VAL A 30 -4.80 -1.64 -1.91
CA VAL A 30 -3.81 -0.88 -2.67
C VAL A 30 -4.52 -0.41 -3.93
N GLN A 31 -4.39 0.87 -4.25
CA GLN A 31 -5.00 1.47 -5.43
C GLN A 31 -4.04 2.44 -6.10
N ASP A 32 -3.74 2.24 -7.38
CA ASP A 32 -3.06 3.26 -8.19
C ASP A 32 -3.98 4.47 -8.36
N VAL A 33 -3.48 5.63 -7.94
CA VAL A 33 -4.14 6.93 -8.14
C VAL A 33 -3.30 7.86 -9.01
N SER A 34 -2.21 7.35 -9.60
CA SER A 34 -1.39 8.09 -10.57
C SER A 34 -1.99 8.13 -11.98
N GLY A 35 -3.11 7.45 -12.20
CA GLY A 35 -3.76 7.37 -13.51
C GLY A 35 -3.11 6.37 -14.45
N GLY A 36 -2.48 5.31 -13.92
CA GLY A 36 -1.85 4.23 -14.68
C GLY A 36 -0.37 4.44 -14.98
N CYS A 37 0.28 5.44 -14.36
CA CYS A 37 1.73 5.66 -14.48
C CYS A 37 2.54 4.84 -13.45
N GLY A 38 1.85 4.16 -12.52
CA GLY A 38 2.48 3.37 -11.45
C GLY A 38 3.38 4.20 -10.52
N SER A 39 3.13 5.50 -10.46
CA SER A 39 4.01 6.48 -9.78
C SER A 39 3.47 6.96 -8.44
N PHE A 40 2.22 6.62 -8.12
CA PHE A 40 1.55 7.07 -6.91
C PHE A 40 0.40 6.12 -6.55
N TYR A 41 0.52 5.52 -5.37
CA TYR A 41 -0.44 4.54 -4.86
C TYR A 41 -1.06 5.06 -3.57
N ALA A 42 -2.37 4.85 -3.45
CA ALA A 42 -3.13 5.01 -2.22
C ALA A 42 -3.25 3.66 -1.52
N ILE A 43 -2.78 3.59 -0.28
CA ILE A 43 -2.72 2.35 0.50
C ILE A 43 -3.57 2.51 1.75
N THR A 44 -4.50 1.58 1.96
CA THR A 44 -5.28 1.49 3.20
C THR A 44 -5.00 0.14 3.83
N ILE A 45 -4.46 0.14 5.05
CA ILE A 45 -4.08 -1.07 5.75
C ILE A 45 -4.64 -1.06 7.18
N ALA A 46 -5.32 -2.14 7.55
CA ALA A 46 -5.81 -2.39 8.89
C ALA A 46 -5.08 -3.64 9.43
N SER A 47 -4.16 -3.42 10.37
CA SER A 47 -3.45 -4.48 11.08
C SER A 47 -3.42 -4.18 12.57
N ARG A 48 -3.41 -5.25 13.38
CA ARG A 48 -3.21 -5.16 14.82
C ARG A 48 -1.82 -4.62 15.18
N GLU A 49 -0.85 -4.69 14.28
CA GLU A 49 0.46 -4.06 14.49
C GLU A 49 0.40 -2.54 14.62
N PHE A 50 -0.62 -1.90 14.03
CA PHE A 50 -0.82 -0.45 14.16
C PHE A 50 -1.68 -0.09 15.36
N ALA A 51 -2.30 -1.07 16.03
CA ALA A 51 -3.11 -0.82 17.21
C ALA A 51 -2.23 -0.26 18.35
N GLY A 52 -2.58 0.94 18.82
CA GLY A 52 -1.83 1.64 19.86
C GLY A 52 -0.58 2.39 19.38
N LYS A 53 -0.29 2.41 18.07
CA LYS A 53 0.77 3.26 17.50
C LYS A 53 0.18 4.59 16.98
N PRO A 54 0.89 5.72 17.14
CA PRO A 54 0.48 6.96 16.49
C PRO A 54 0.57 6.84 14.97
N THR A 55 -0.32 7.53 14.26
CA THR A 55 -0.44 7.51 12.79
C THR A 55 0.90 7.74 12.09
N VAL A 56 1.71 8.68 12.58
CA VAL A 56 3.05 8.98 12.02
C VAL A 56 3.98 7.77 12.09
N GLN A 57 3.93 6.98 13.16
CA GLN A 57 4.75 5.79 13.31
C GLN A 57 4.27 4.67 12.37
N ALA A 58 2.96 4.51 12.20
CA ALA A 58 2.39 3.58 11.22
C ALA A 58 2.84 3.94 9.80
N HIS A 59 2.75 5.22 9.42
CA HIS A 59 3.21 5.69 8.10
C HIS A 59 4.71 5.44 7.91
N ARG A 60 5.52 5.65 8.95
CA ARG A 60 6.96 5.33 8.91
C ARG A 60 7.21 3.85 8.63
N LEU A 61 6.53 2.95 9.34
CA LEU A 61 6.68 1.51 9.16
C LEU A 61 6.29 1.05 7.75
N VAL A 62 5.17 1.57 7.24
CA VAL A 62 4.72 1.30 5.88
C VAL A 62 5.74 1.83 4.87
N ASN A 63 6.19 3.08 5.02
CA ASN A 63 7.20 3.67 4.14
C ASN A 63 8.54 2.92 4.18
N GLU A 64 8.98 2.43 5.34
CA GLU A 64 10.20 1.63 5.45
C GLU A 64 10.08 0.30 4.72
N THR A 65 8.94 -0.37 4.84
CA THR A 65 8.66 -1.63 4.14
C THR A 65 8.60 -1.43 2.64
N LEU A 66 8.01 -0.32 2.20
CA LEU A 66 7.89 0.03 0.79
C LEU A 66 9.16 0.69 0.25
N LYS A 67 10.13 1.04 1.09
CA LYS A 67 11.36 1.75 0.66
C LYS A 67 12.14 0.96 -0.39
N GLU A 68 12.12 -0.37 -0.30
CA GLU A 68 12.76 -1.27 -1.27
C GLU A 68 12.05 -1.23 -2.64
N VAL A 69 10.75 -0.93 -2.67
CA VAL A 69 9.94 -0.77 -3.90
C VAL A 69 9.97 0.68 -4.41
N ILE A 70 9.97 1.65 -3.49
CA ILE A 70 9.89 3.09 -3.76
C ILE A 70 11.20 3.63 -4.35
N SER A 71 12.30 2.85 -4.36
CA SER A 71 13.53 3.29 -5.04
C SER A 71 13.33 3.60 -6.55
N GLY A 72 12.17 3.26 -7.14
CA GLY A 72 11.72 3.71 -8.47
C GLY A 72 10.41 4.53 -8.51
N ILE A 73 9.74 4.83 -7.39
CA ILE A 73 8.41 5.49 -7.35
C ILE A 73 8.57 6.96 -6.94
N HIS A 74 7.97 7.89 -7.70
CA HIS A 74 8.09 9.34 -7.46
C HIS A 74 7.29 9.85 -6.23
N GLY A 75 6.26 9.13 -5.73
CA GLY A 75 5.52 9.52 -4.52
C GLY A 75 4.56 8.45 -3.97
N LEU A 76 4.17 8.57 -2.70
CA LEU A 76 3.28 7.64 -2.00
C LEU A 76 2.30 8.39 -1.07
N GLN A 77 1.04 7.94 -1.00
CA GLN A 77 0.06 8.41 -0.01
C GLN A 77 -0.44 7.25 0.86
N VAL A 78 -0.25 7.42 2.17
CA VAL A 78 -0.67 6.49 3.23
C VAL A 78 -1.49 7.26 4.24
#